data_AF-A0A535ICN1-F1
#
_entry.id   AF-A0A535ICN1-F1
#
_cell.length_a   1.000
_cell.length_b   1.000
_cell.length_c   1.000
_cell.angle_alpha   90.00
_cell.angle_beta   90.00
_cell.angle_gamma   90.00
#
_symmetry.space_group_name_H-M   'P 1'
#
loop_
_entity.id
_entity.type
_entity.pdbx_description
1 polymer ?
#
loop_
_entity_poly.entity_id
_entity_poly.type
_entity_poly.pdbx_seq_one_letter_code
_entity_poly.pdbx_strand_id
1 'polypeptide(L)'
;MSAPAELTTLEDIERLDLSPVAKRGALALHAAHPEVRFVSGRRTLTRQARAMARNILESGDRHWIANVYVAAAPLQDWVDEHADAVTVDALAAGLESTLLTMSPADRARVSKHLSGDAFDLRPVHGESEAAVRRTINSLPGLVKFLDREGGLERWHVQF
;
A
#
# COMPACT_ATOMS: atom_id res chain seq x y z
N MET A 1 7.27 -31.16 0.36
CA MET A 1 8.46 -30.29 0.34
C MET A 1 8.01 -28.95 -0.19
N SER A 2 7.86 -27.94 0.67
CA SER A 2 7.52 -26.58 0.24
C SER A 2 8.71 -25.98 -0.52
N ALA A 3 8.47 -25.31 -1.63
CA ALA A 3 9.50 -24.56 -2.33
C ALA A 3 10.17 -23.59 -1.34
N PRO A 4 11.50 -23.37 -1.42
CA PRO A 4 12.15 -22.37 -0.59
C PRO A 4 11.49 -21.01 -0.85
N ALA A 5 11.13 -20.30 0.22
CA ALA A 5 10.60 -18.95 0.11
C ALA A 5 11.69 -18.06 -0.52
N GLU A 6 11.45 -17.61 -1.75
CA GLU A 6 12.41 -16.90 -2.62
C GLU A 6 12.85 -15.52 -2.10
N LEU A 7 13.76 -15.40 -1.10
CA LEU A 7 14.10 -14.18 -0.30
C LEU A 7 14.16 -12.85 -1.09
N THR A 8 13.76 -11.74 -0.48
CA THR A 8 13.84 -10.42 -1.13
C THR A 8 15.30 -10.10 -1.37
N THR A 9 15.61 -9.52 -2.52
CA THR A 9 16.96 -9.07 -2.86
C THR A 9 17.08 -7.55 -2.74
N LEU A 10 18.31 -7.03 -2.73
CA LEU A 10 18.53 -5.58 -2.83
C LEU A 10 17.96 -5.01 -4.14
N GLU A 11 18.03 -5.78 -5.23
CA GLU A 11 17.46 -5.36 -6.52
C GLU A 11 15.94 -5.21 -6.44
N ASP A 12 15.26 -6.06 -5.68
CA ASP A 12 13.82 -5.93 -5.44
C ASP A 12 13.49 -4.64 -4.71
N ILE A 13 14.31 -4.24 -3.72
CA ILE A 13 14.13 -2.97 -2.99
C ILE A 13 14.37 -1.77 -3.92
N GLU A 14 15.35 -1.83 -4.82
CA GLU A 14 15.56 -0.78 -5.82
C GLU A 14 14.35 -0.60 -6.74
N ARG A 15 13.71 -1.70 -7.16
CA ARG A 15 12.51 -1.68 -8.01
C ARG A 15 11.27 -1.09 -7.33
N LEU A 16 11.31 -0.90 -6.00
CA LEU A 16 10.22 -0.25 -5.26
C LEU A 16 10.19 1.28 -5.48
N ASP A 17 11.27 1.88 -6.01
CA ASP A 17 11.37 3.32 -6.30
C ASP A 17 10.97 4.22 -5.12
N LEU A 18 11.38 3.82 -3.92
CA LEU A 18 11.05 4.48 -2.67
C LEU A 18 11.75 5.83 -2.54
N SER A 19 11.15 6.72 -1.76
CA SER A 19 11.84 7.93 -1.32
C SER A 19 13.09 7.57 -0.49
N PRO A 20 14.07 8.49 -0.35
CA PRO A 20 15.29 8.18 0.40
C PRO A 20 15.05 7.72 1.85
N VAL A 21 14.01 8.23 2.52
CA VAL A 21 13.68 7.84 3.89
C VAL A 21 13.07 6.43 3.94
N ALA A 22 12.07 6.16 3.11
CA ALA A 22 11.43 4.86 3.04
C ALA A 22 12.40 3.77 2.55
N LYS A 23 13.29 4.09 1.61
CA LYS A 23 14.35 3.18 1.14
C LYS A 23 15.30 2.78 2.27
N ARG A 24 15.74 3.73 3.11
CA ARG A 24 16.56 3.41 4.30
C ARG A 24 15.81 2.48 5.26
N GLY A 25 14.52 2.73 5.49
CA GLY A 25 13.67 1.85 6.28
C GLY A 25 13.55 0.44 5.71
N ALA A 26 13.33 0.32 4.40
CA ALA A 26 13.26 -0.97 3.70
C ALA A 26 14.59 -1.74 3.78
N LEU A 27 15.73 -1.08 3.56
CA LEU A 27 17.05 -1.71 3.67
C LEU A 27 17.35 -2.18 5.10
N ALA A 28 17.03 -1.37 6.11
CA ALA A 28 17.21 -1.74 7.52
C ALA A 28 16.32 -2.93 7.92
N LEU A 29 15.06 -2.93 7.46
CA LEU A 29 14.13 -4.04 7.70
C LEU A 29 14.63 -5.32 7.04
N HIS A 30 15.05 -5.26 5.78
CA HIS A 30 15.57 -6.41 5.05
C HIS A 30 16.87 -6.96 5.65
N ALA A 31 17.77 -6.10 6.12
CA ALA A 31 19.01 -6.52 6.78
C ALA A 31 18.73 -7.26 8.11
N ALA A 32 17.70 -6.84 8.85
CA ALA A 32 17.30 -7.48 10.10
C ALA A 32 16.45 -8.74 9.89
N HIS A 33 15.62 -8.77 8.85
CA HIS A 33 14.67 -9.84 8.55
C HIS A 33 14.67 -10.17 7.05
N PRO A 34 15.65 -10.94 6.54
CA PRO A 34 15.75 -11.25 5.11
C PRO A 34 14.53 -12.00 4.54
N GLU A 35 13.72 -12.62 5.39
CA GLU A 35 12.49 -13.31 5.02
C GLU A 35 11.33 -12.39 4.63
N VAL A 36 11.39 -11.10 4.98
CA VAL A 36 10.33 -10.14 4.66
C VAL A 36 10.20 -9.94 3.16
N ARG A 37 8.96 -9.73 2.70
CA ARG A 37 8.59 -9.71 1.29
C ARG A 37 8.04 -8.37 0.87
N PHE A 38 8.82 -7.72 0.02
CA PHE A 38 8.46 -6.58 -0.85
C PHE A 38 7.22 -6.84 -1.71
N VAL A 39 6.01 -6.33 -1.41
CA VAL A 39 4.85 -6.52 -2.31
C VAL A 39 4.57 -5.28 -3.15
N SER A 40 4.74 -4.08 -2.59
CA SER A 40 4.65 -2.85 -3.37
C SER A 40 5.41 -1.69 -2.75
N GLY A 41 5.81 -0.71 -3.57
CA GLY A 41 6.49 0.52 -3.18
C GLY A 41 5.81 1.73 -3.79
N ARG A 42 6.56 2.63 -4.46
CA ARG A 42 5.96 3.75 -5.18
C ARG A 42 4.95 3.27 -6.22
N ARG A 43 3.81 3.96 -6.29
CA ARG A 43 2.75 3.71 -7.27
C ARG A 43 2.56 4.91 -8.20
N THR A 44 2.32 4.61 -9.46
CA THR A 44 1.68 5.54 -10.39
C THR A 44 0.21 5.72 -10.03
N LEU A 45 -0.47 6.72 -10.60
CA LEU A 45 -1.91 6.90 -10.41
C LEU A 45 -2.70 5.67 -10.84
N THR A 46 -2.38 5.08 -12.00
CA THR A 46 -2.97 3.82 -12.50
C THR A 46 -2.83 2.69 -11.49
N ARG A 47 -1.63 2.50 -10.92
CA ARG A 47 -1.37 1.44 -9.94
C ARG A 47 -2.11 1.69 -8.63
N GLN A 48 -2.18 2.95 -8.18
CA GLN A 48 -2.92 3.33 -6.98
C GLN A 48 -4.43 3.12 -7.18
N ALA A 49 -5.00 3.55 -8.31
CA ALA A 49 -6.40 3.33 -8.67
C ALA A 49 -6.76 1.84 -8.70
N ARG A 50 -5.90 1.01 -9.33
CA ARG A 50 -6.09 -0.45 -9.36
C ARG A 50 -6.01 -1.09 -7.98
N ALA A 51 -5.14 -0.60 -7.08
CA ALA A 51 -5.07 -1.08 -5.70
C ALA A 51 -6.34 -0.75 -4.92
N MET A 52 -6.85 0.49 -5.04
CA MET A 52 -8.11 0.89 -4.42
C MET A 52 -9.30 0.07 -4.93
N ALA A 53 -9.39 -0.13 -6.24
CA ALA A 53 -10.41 -0.97 -6.86
C ALA A 53 -10.40 -2.41 -6.34
N ARG A 54 -9.21 -3.02 -6.20
CA ARG A 54 -9.07 -4.36 -5.60
C ARG A 54 -9.55 -4.38 -4.16
N ASN A 55 -9.15 -3.41 -3.35
CA ASN A 55 -9.53 -3.37 -1.94
C ASN A 55 -11.05 -3.22 -1.74
N ILE A 56 -11.73 -2.42 -2.58
CA ILE A 56 -13.20 -2.33 -2.58
C ILE A 56 -13.83 -3.71 -2.81
N LEU A 57 -13.38 -4.43 -3.83
CA LEU A 57 -13.95 -5.74 -4.16
C LEU A 57 -13.57 -6.84 -3.16
N GLU A 58 -12.34 -6.84 -2.67
CA GLU A 58 -11.85 -7.85 -1.70
C GLU A 58 -12.49 -7.68 -0.32
N SER A 59 -12.78 -6.44 0.09
CA SER A 59 -13.47 -6.17 1.35
C SER A 59 -14.98 -6.41 1.25
N GLY A 60 -15.56 -6.34 0.04
CA GLY A 60 -16.99 -6.30 -0.16
C GLY A 60 -17.65 -5.01 0.33
N ASP A 61 -16.86 -3.98 0.65
CA ASP A 61 -17.33 -2.68 1.15
C ASP A 61 -17.16 -1.59 0.08
N ARG A 62 -18.27 -1.06 -0.45
CA ARG A 62 -18.23 0.06 -1.39
C ARG A 62 -17.84 1.39 -0.74
N HIS A 63 -17.94 1.51 0.57
CA HIS A 63 -17.50 2.68 1.33
C HIS A 63 -16.05 2.58 1.81
N TRP A 64 -15.30 1.58 1.32
CA TRP A 64 -13.93 1.30 1.75
C TRP A 64 -13.01 2.53 1.62
N ILE A 65 -13.15 3.33 0.56
CA ILE A 65 -12.33 4.52 0.34
C ILE A 65 -12.56 5.56 1.45
N ALA A 66 -13.81 5.87 1.78
CA ALA A 66 -14.14 6.80 2.87
C ALA A 66 -13.67 6.28 4.24
N ASN A 67 -13.68 4.97 4.44
CA ASN A 67 -13.25 4.35 5.69
C ASN A 67 -11.73 4.34 5.87
N VAL A 68 -10.96 4.33 4.78
CA VAL A 68 -9.50 4.15 4.83
C VAL A 68 -8.73 5.44 4.54
N TYR A 69 -9.18 6.26 3.60
CA TYR A 69 -8.45 7.45 3.17
C TYR A 69 -9.05 8.74 3.71
N VAL A 70 -8.21 9.56 4.35
CA VAL A 70 -8.62 10.85 4.94
C VAL A 70 -8.94 11.91 3.89
N ALA A 71 -8.30 11.87 2.72
CA ALA A 71 -8.38 12.92 1.69
C ALA A 71 -8.82 12.36 0.33
N ALA A 72 -9.86 11.54 0.33
CA ALA A 72 -10.33 10.83 -0.86
C ALA A 72 -11.83 10.98 -1.14
N ALA A 73 -12.48 12.03 -0.62
CA ALA A 73 -13.91 12.26 -0.84
C ALA A 73 -14.31 12.20 -2.33
N PRO A 74 -13.61 12.87 -3.27
CA PRO A 74 -13.95 12.78 -4.70
C PRO A 74 -13.88 11.34 -5.26
N LEU A 75 -12.99 10.51 -4.72
CA LEU A 75 -12.85 9.12 -5.14
C LEU A 75 -14.00 8.27 -4.61
N GLN A 76 -14.47 8.54 -3.39
CA GLN A 76 -15.67 7.89 -2.85
C GLN A 76 -16.91 8.34 -3.62
N ASP A 77 -17.07 9.64 -3.88
CA ASP A 77 -18.20 10.19 -4.64
C ASP A 77 -18.32 9.49 -6.00
N TRP A 78 -17.20 9.30 -6.70
CA TRP A 78 -17.19 8.57 -7.97
C TRP A 78 -17.69 7.11 -7.80
N VAL A 79 -17.24 6.39 -6.77
CA VAL A 79 -17.67 5.01 -6.50
C VAL A 79 -19.16 4.95 -6.18
N ASP A 80 -19.69 5.94 -5.45
CA ASP A 80 -21.10 5.99 -5.06
C ASP A 80 -22.00 6.29 -6.27
N GLU A 81 -21.57 7.17 -7.17
CA GLU A 81 -22.28 7.51 -8.41
C GLU A 81 -22.26 6.39 -9.46
N HIS A 82 -21.28 5.47 -9.38
CA HIS A 82 -21.07 4.40 -10.36
C HIS A 82 -21.28 3.02 -9.74
N ALA A 83 -22.50 2.78 -9.22
CA ALA A 83 -22.88 1.53 -8.56
C ALA A 83 -22.74 0.27 -9.46
N ASP A 84 -22.79 0.44 -10.78
CA ASP A 84 -22.62 -0.60 -11.79
C ASP A 84 -21.14 -0.96 -12.06
N ALA A 85 -20.19 -0.13 -11.61
CA ALA A 85 -18.76 -0.46 -11.64
C ALA A 85 -18.44 -1.53 -10.59
N VAL A 86 -18.53 -2.80 -11.00
CA VAL A 86 -18.36 -3.98 -10.12
C VAL A 86 -17.13 -4.83 -10.47
N THR A 87 -16.29 -4.36 -11.40
CA THR A 87 -15.04 -5.02 -11.76
C THR A 87 -13.84 -4.17 -11.38
N VAL A 88 -12.68 -4.80 -11.16
CA VAL A 88 -11.43 -4.09 -10.87
C VAL A 88 -11.13 -3.06 -11.96
N ASP A 89 -11.33 -3.43 -13.23
CA ASP A 89 -10.98 -2.58 -14.35
C ASP A 89 -11.92 -1.36 -14.46
N ALA A 90 -13.23 -1.54 -14.27
CA ALA A 90 -14.20 -0.43 -14.29
C ALA A 90 -13.95 0.54 -13.13
N LEU A 91 -13.78 0.03 -11.91
CA LEU A 91 -13.47 0.85 -10.74
C LEU A 91 -12.12 1.56 -10.91
N ALA A 92 -11.09 0.86 -11.37
CA ALA A 92 -9.76 1.45 -11.53
C ALA A 92 -9.76 2.58 -12.57
N ALA A 93 -10.48 2.42 -13.69
CA ALA A 93 -10.56 3.45 -14.71
C ALA A 93 -11.20 4.75 -14.17
N GLY A 94 -12.28 4.63 -13.40
CA GLY A 94 -12.94 5.77 -12.77
C GLY A 94 -12.15 6.44 -11.66
N LEU A 95 -11.52 5.64 -10.81
CA LEU A 95 -10.65 6.15 -9.75
C LEU A 95 -9.41 6.83 -10.33
N GLU A 96 -8.86 6.32 -11.43
CA GLU A 96 -7.73 6.95 -12.12
C GLU A 96 -8.12 8.28 -12.75
N SER A 97 -9.26 8.35 -13.46
CA SER A 97 -9.75 9.60 -14.05
C SER A 97 -10.01 10.65 -12.97
N THR A 98 -10.58 10.24 -11.84
CA THR A 98 -10.80 11.10 -10.68
C THR A 98 -9.48 11.60 -10.10
N LEU A 99 -8.50 10.70 -9.86
CA LEU A 99 -7.16 11.09 -9.41
C LEU A 99 -6.50 12.11 -10.34
N LEU A 100 -6.65 11.97 -11.67
CA LEU A 100 -6.07 12.89 -12.65
C LEU A 100 -6.64 14.31 -12.55
N THR A 101 -7.89 14.47 -12.14
CA THR A 101 -8.54 15.78 -11.93
C THR A 101 -8.16 16.44 -10.61
N MET A 102 -7.65 15.68 -9.64
CA MET A 102 -7.23 16.21 -8.35
C MET A 102 -5.96 17.06 -8.45
N SER A 103 -5.88 18.11 -7.62
CA SER A 103 -4.66 18.90 -7.50
C SER A 103 -3.48 18.03 -7.06
N PRO A 104 -2.22 18.39 -7.40
CA PRO A 104 -1.05 17.66 -6.91
C PRO A 104 -1.02 17.54 -5.37
N ALA A 105 -1.45 18.59 -4.67
CA ALA A 105 -1.50 18.61 -3.21
C ALA A 105 -2.53 17.62 -2.66
N ASP A 106 -3.72 17.55 -3.25
CA ASP A 106 -4.76 16.61 -2.81
C ASP A 106 -4.37 15.16 -3.15
N ARG A 107 -3.83 14.91 -4.33
CA ARG A 107 -3.30 13.58 -4.69
C ARG A 107 -2.24 13.10 -3.72
N ALA A 108 -1.30 13.96 -3.32
CA ALA A 108 -0.26 13.61 -2.36
C ALA A 108 -0.82 13.24 -0.97
N ARG A 109 -2.04 13.68 -0.64
CA ARG A 109 -2.72 13.35 0.61
C ARG A 109 -3.54 12.06 0.54
N VAL A 110 -3.80 11.52 -0.66
CA VAL A 110 -4.54 10.25 -0.83
C VAL A 110 -3.71 9.08 -0.31
N SER A 111 -2.46 8.95 -0.77
CA SER A 111 -1.63 7.79 -0.44
C SER A 111 -0.14 8.10 -0.50
N LYS A 112 0.60 7.64 0.53
CA LYS A 112 2.06 7.74 0.60
C LYS A 112 2.79 6.88 -0.43
N HIS A 113 2.11 5.92 -1.05
CA HIS A 113 2.67 5.23 -2.21
C HIS A 113 2.89 6.17 -3.40
N LEU A 114 2.13 7.25 -3.55
CA LEU A 114 2.31 8.18 -4.68
C LEU A 114 3.62 8.98 -4.56
N SER A 115 4.04 9.30 -3.32
CA SER A 115 5.32 9.96 -3.06
C SER A 115 6.50 9.00 -2.89
N GLY A 116 6.23 7.69 -2.84
CA GLY A 116 7.22 6.65 -2.56
C GLY A 116 7.62 6.58 -1.09
N ASP A 117 6.87 7.25 -0.20
CA ASP A 117 7.10 7.23 1.24
C ASP A 117 6.43 6.03 1.92
N ALA A 118 5.91 5.07 1.16
CA ALA A 118 5.33 3.85 1.70
C ALA A 118 5.68 2.60 0.89
N PHE A 119 5.73 1.49 1.60
CA PHE A 119 5.79 0.15 1.03
C PHE A 119 4.87 -0.81 1.77
N ASP A 120 4.43 -1.83 1.05
CA ASP A 120 3.63 -2.91 1.60
C ASP A 120 4.43 -4.20 1.67
N LEU A 121 4.22 -4.94 2.76
CA LEU A 121 4.82 -6.23 3.00
C LEU A 121 3.78 -7.34 2.83
N ARG A 122 4.24 -8.53 2.43
CA ARG A 122 3.44 -9.73 2.68
C ARG A 122 3.40 -9.94 4.20
N PRO A 123 2.22 -10.14 4.80
CA PRO A 123 2.12 -10.46 6.22
C PRO A 123 3.04 -11.62 6.59
N VAL A 124 3.76 -11.44 7.70
CA VAL A 124 4.61 -12.48 8.27
C VAL A 124 3.84 -13.12 9.42
N HIS A 125 3.78 -14.45 9.42
CA HIS A 125 3.11 -15.24 10.44
C HIS A 125 4.07 -16.22 11.10
N GLY A 126 3.75 -16.64 12.33
CA GLY A 126 4.54 -17.59 13.08
C GLY A 126 5.62 -16.92 13.93
N GLU A 127 6.73 -17.62 14.17
CA GLU A 127 7.71 -17.24 15.19
C GLU A 127 8.37 -15.87 14.95
N SER A 128 8.64 -15.52 13.69
CA SER A 128 9.26 -14.23 13.34
C SER A 128 8.30 -13.03 13.43
N GLU A 129 6.97 -13.23 13.46
CA GLU A 129 5.99 -12.13 13.32
C GLU A 129 6.21 -11.02 14.35
N ALA A 130 6.36 -11.39 15.64
CA ALA A 130 6.54 -10.42 16.71
C ALA A 130 7.88 -9.67 16.59
N ALA A 131 8.93 -10.32 16.09
CA ALA A 131 10.24 -9.70 15.89
C ALA A 131 10.21 -8.71 14.72
N VAL A 132 9.61 -9.09 13.60
CA VAL A 132 9.44 -8.22 12.42
C VAL A 132 8.63 -6.97 12.78
N ARG A 133 7.49 -7.14 13.47
CA ARG A 133 6.65 -6.01 13.92
C ARG A 133 7.42 -5.07 14.85
N ARG A 134 8.21 -5.59 15.79
CA ARG A 134 9.06 -4.75 16.66
C ARG A 134 10.08 -3.96 15.84
N THR A 135 10.73 -4.60 14.87
CA THR A 135 11.69 -3.92 14.00
C THR A 135 11.02 -2.83 13.18
N ILE A 136 9.88 -3.09 12.55
CA ILE A 136 9.11 -2.08 11.80
C ILE A 136 8.83 -0.87 12.69
N ASN A 137 8.27 -1.08 13.89
CA ASN A 137 7.95 0.00 14.83
C ASN A 137 9.16 0.78 15.35
N SER A 138 10.38 0.26 15.17
CA SER A 138 11.64 0.91 15.53
C SER A 138 12.35 1.61 14.37
N LEU A 139 11.81 1.54 13.14
CA LEU A 139 12.44 2.13 11.97
C LEU A 139 12.52 3.67 12.10
N PRO A 140 13.72 4.28 11.95
CA PRO A 140 13.85 5.73 12.01
C PRO A 140 13.01 6.43 10.93
N GLY A 141 12.22 7.42 11.35
CA GLY A 141 11.35 8.17 10.46
C GLY A 141 10.02 7.49 10.13
N LEU A 142 9.70 6.35 10.76
CA LEU A 142 8.38 5.74 10.62
C LEU A 142 7.30 6.73 11.09
N VAL A 143 6.30 6.95 10.24
CA VAL A 143 5.09 7.72 10.58
C VAL A 143 3.98 6.79 11.03
N LYS A 144 3.79 5.66 10.34
CA LYS A 144 2.71 4.72 10.66
C LYS A 144 3.04 3.32 10.15
N PHE A 145 2.68 2.34 10.96
CA PHE A 145 2.54 0.95 10.54
C PHE A 145 1.10 0.52 10.75
N LEU A 146 0.49 -0.06 9.72
CA LEU A 146 -0.81 -0.71 9.76
C LEU A 146 -0.60 -2.17 9.40
N ASP A 147 -1.18 -3.08 10.16
CA ASP A 147 -1.26 -4.50 9.80
C ASP A 147 -2.61 -4.87 9.17
N ARG A 148 -3.57 -3.94 9.22
CA ARG A 148 -4.87 -4.01 8.58
C ARG A 148 -5.30 -2.66 8.01
N GLU A 149 -5.97 -2.71 6.87
CA GLU A 149 -6.60 -1.56 6.22
C GLU A 149 -8.02 -1.91 5.77
N GLY A 150 -9.02 -1.18 6.28
CA GLY A 150 -10.42 -1.41 5.93
C GLY A 150 -10.85 -2.88 6.06
N GLY A 151 -10.43 -3.53 7.15
CA GLY A 151 -10.72 -4.95 7.44
C GLY A 151 -9.77 -5.96 6.78
N LEU A 152 -9.03 -5.57 5.73
CA LEU A 152 -8.10 -6.45 5.02
C LEU A 152 -6.75 -6.52 5.72
N GLU A 153 -6.14 -7.71 5.74
CA GLU A 153 -4.77 -7.86 6.23
C GLU A 153 -3.77 -7.31 5.21
N ARG A 154 -3.18 -6.16 5.55
CA ARG A 154 -2.30 -5.37 4.70
C ARG A 154 -1.25 -4.74 5.61
N TRP A 155 -0.02 -5.22 5.48
CA TRP A 155 1.10 -4.68 6.24
C TRP A 155 1.67 -3.47 5.50
N HIS A 156 1.19 -2.30 5.86
CA HIS A 156 1.53 -1.03 5.25
C HIS A 156 2.44 -0.22 6.15
N VAL A 157 3.60 0.17 5.62
CA VAL A 157 4.64 0.93 6.33
C VAL A 157 4.83 2.26 5.62
N GLN A 158 4.60 3.37 6.32
CA GLN A 158 4.76 4.71 5.78
C GLN A 158 5.68 5.61 6.62
N PHE A 159 6.38 6.49 5.91
CA PHE A 159 7.37 7.46 6.38
C PHE A 159 6.95 8.91 6.06
#